data_AF-A0A8C5KVZ7-F1
#
_entry.id   AF-A0A8C5KVZ7-F1
#
_cell.length_a   1.000
_cell.length_b   1.000
_cell.length_c   1.000
_cell.angle_alpha   90.00
_cell.angle_beta   90.00
_cell.angle_gamma   90.00
#
_symmetry.space_group_name_H-M   'P 1'
#
loop_
_entity.id
_entity.type
_entity.pdbx_description
1 polymer ?
#
loop_
_entity_poly.entity_id
_entity_poly.type
_entity_poly.pdbx_seq_one_letter_code
_entity_poly.pdbx_strand_id
1 'polypeptide(L)'
;MNNSLDYLAYPAIVSNHRQSTTFRKKLDLGHYLLHKNRIQIVKPTVDTKPPMAHTHHILKLSKLQGEQKKIDKIEYENKQLCQKIANAHRGPAKVDCWNEYFPKREGGKKRPARNSRRYIRNTTRYLLSPNQ
;
A
#
# COMPACT_ATOMS: atom_id res chain seq x y z
N MET A 1 10.58 -14.16 114.53
CA MET A 1 10.06 -14.89 113.35
C MET A 1 8.90 -14.08 112.78
N ASN A 2 8.78 -14.03 111.45
CA ASN A 2 7.57 -13.73 110.64
C ASN A 2 7.82 -12.75 109.48
N ASN A 3 8.34 -13.31 108.39
CA ASN A 3 7.88 -13.21 106.99
C ASN A 3 7.72 -11.82 106.35
N SER A 4 8.80 -11.33 105.71
CA SER A 4 8.72 -10.37 104.60
C SER A 4 8.20 -11.10 103.35
N LEU A 5 6.92 -10.93 103.03
CA LEU A 5 6.35 -11.41 101.77
C LEU A 5 6.70 -10.41 100.67
N ASP A 6 7.79 -10.70 99.95
CA ASP A 6 8.14 -9.98 98.72
C ASP A 6 7.09 -10.32 97.65
N TYR A 7 6.14 -9.42 97.43
CA TYR A 7 5.16 -9.54 96.37
C TYR A 7 5.85 -9.33 95.01
N LEU A 8 6.00 -10.41 94.26
CA LEU A 8 6.44 -10.35 92.86
C LEU A 8 5.29 -9.80 92.01
N ALA A 9 5.26 -8.47 91.83
CA ALA A 9 4.30 -7.82 90.95
C ALA A 9 4.68 -8.08 89.48
N TYR A 10 3.97 -8.98 88.81
CA TYR A 10 4.09 -9.15 87.37
C TYR A 10 3.39 -7.97 86.67
N PRO A 11 4.04 -7.32 85.68
CA PRO A 11 3.42 -6.20 84.97
C PRO A 11 2.16 -6.69 84.24
N ALA A 12 1.04 -5.99 84.43
CA ALA A 12 -0.19 -6.27 83.71
C ALA A 12 0.02 -5.98 82.22
N ILE A 13 0.05 -7.03 81.39
CA ILE A 13 0.10 -6.90 79.93
C ILE A 13 -1.31 -6.49 79.46
N VAL A 14 -1.62 -5.19 79.58
CA VAL A 14 -2.84 -4.63 79.00
C VAL A 14 -2.60 -4.46 77.50
N SER A 15 -3.50 -5.04 76.70
CA SER A 15 -3.50 -4.90 75.25
C SER A 15 -3.85 -3.46 74.88
N ASN A 16 -2.87 -2.55 74.86
CA ASN A 16 -3.07 -1.19 74.39
C ASN A 16 -3.33 -1.22 72.88
N HIS A 17 -4.56 -0.95 72.43
CA HIS A 17 -4.92 -0.91 71.00
C HIS A 17 -4.06 0.05 70.15
N ARG A 18 -3.33 0.98 70.81
CA ARG A 18 -2.42 1.94 70.15
C ARG A 18 -0.96 1.50 70.12
N GLN A 19 -0.58 0.44 70.86
CA GLN A 19 0.80 -0.03 70.90
C GLN A 19 0.94 -1.27 70.03
N SER A 20 1.28 -1.03 68.76
CA SER A 20 1.71 -2.11 67.87
C SER A 20 3.05 -2.65 68.36
N THR A 21 3.06 -3.88 68.86
CA THR A 21 4.29 -4.56 69.28
C THR A 21 5.26 -4.70 68.12
N THR A 22 6.56 -4.71 68.42
CA THR A 22 7.62 -4.94 67.42
C THR A 22 7.41 -6.25 66.65
N PHE A 23 6.81 -7.25 67.30
CA PHE A 23 6.42 -8.52 66.70
C PHE A 23 5.34 -8.35 65.62
N ARG A 24 4.28 -7.57 65.90
CA ARG A 24 3.21 -7.30 64.92
C ARG A 24 3.78 -6.62 63.67
N LYS A 25 4.64 -5.62 63.85
CA LYS A 25 5.31 -4.92 62.73
C LYS A 25 6.14 -5.85 61.85
N LYS A 26 6.85 -6.82 62.44
CA LYS A 26 7.63 -7.83 61.71
C LYS A 26 6.73 -8.78 60.92
N LEU A 27 5.59 -9.19 61.50
CA LEU A 27 4.59 -10.01 60.83
C LEU A 27 3.98 -9.29 59.62
N ASP A 28 3.58 -8.03 59.79
CA ASP A 28 2.99 -7.22 58.73
C ASP A 28 3.98 -6.99 57.58
N LEU A 29 5.26 -6.74 57.91
CA LEU A 29 6.33 -6.63 56.92
C LEU A 29 6.53 -7.94 56.15
N GLY A 30 6.49 -9.09 56.83
CA GLY A 30 6.56 -10.41 56.20
C GLY A 30 5.42 -10.64 55.21
N HIS A 31 4.19 -10.34 55.60
CA HIS A 31 3.02 -10.42 54.71
C HIS A 31 3.16 -9.49 53.49
N TYR A 32 3.63 -8.26 53.70
CA TYR A 32 3.85 -7.31 52.61
C TYR A 32 4.89 -7.81 51.61
N LEU A 33 6.03 -8.32 52.09
CA LEU A 33 7.10 -8.83 51.23
C LEU A 33 6.66 -10.07 50.44
N LEU A 34 5.92 -10.99 51.08
CA LEU A 34 5.34 -12.15 50.40
C LEU A 34 4.35 -11.74 49.32
N HIS A 35 3.46 -10.80 49.61
CA HIS A 35 2.50 -10.29 48.64
C HIS A 35 3.18 -9.61 47.46
N LYS A 36 4.19 -8.78 47.71
CA LYS A 36 4.97 -8.11 46.65
C LYS A 36 5.70 -9.12 45.75
N ASN A 37 6.31 -10.15 46.34
CA ASN A 37 6.93 -11.24 45.56
C ASN A 37 5.90 -11.96 44.69
N ARG A 38 4.70 -12.24 45.22
CA ARG A 38 3.63 -12.87 44.43
C ARG A 38 3.22 -11.99 43.24
N ILE A 39 3.06 -10.68 43.43
CA ILE A 39 2.74 -9.76 42.32
C ILE A 39 3.83 -9.79 41.24
N GLN A 40 5.11 -9.83 41.64
CA GLN A 40 6.23 -9.84 40.68
C GLN A 40 6.37 -11.16 39.91
N ILE A 41 6.03 -12.29 40.54
CA ILE A 41 6.14 -13.63 39.94
C ILE A 41 4.93 -13.97 39.07
N VAL A 42 3.76 -13.41 39.38
CA VAL A 42 2.54 -13.67 38.61
C VAL A 42 2.71 -13.16 37.18
N LYS A 43 2.64 -14.10 36.22
CA LYS A 43 2.58 -13.77 34.81
C LYS A 43 1.26 -13.03 34.54
N PRO A 44 1.25 -11.99 33.69
CA PRO A 44 0.01 -11.32 33.31
C PRO A 44 -0.99 -12.36 32.78
N THR A 45 -2.16 -12.44 33.43
CA THR A 45 -3.22 -13.40 33.09
C THR A 45 -3.88 -13.08 31.75
N VAL A 46 -3.76 -11.82 31.30
CA VAL A 46 -4.32 -11.35 30.04
C VAL A 46 -3.27 -11.50 28.95
N ASP A 47 -3.57 -12.34 27.95
CA ASP A 47 -2.80 -12.37 26.72
C ASP A 47 -3.02 -11.04 25.98
N THR A 48 -1.96 -10.24 25.87
CA THR A 48 -1.96 -8.96 25.15
C THR A 48 -1.40 -9.09 23.74
N LYS A 49 -1.19 -10.33 23.25
CA LYS A 49 -0.72 -10.54 21.89
C LYS A 49 -1.76 -10.01 20.89
N PRO A 50 -1.30 -9.35 19.81
CA PRO A 50 -2.19 -8.97 18.74
C PRO A 50 -2.82 -10.25 18.14
N PRO A 51 -4.10 -10.18 17.72
CA PRO A 51 -4.72 -11.29 17.02
C PRO A 51 -3.94 -11.60 15.75
N MET A 52 -3.91 -12.88 15.38
CA MET A 52 -3.17 -13.35 14.22
C MET A 52 -3.68 -12.66 12.94
N ALA A 53 -2.78 -11.93 12.28
CA ALA A 53 -3.10 -11.27 11.02
C ALA A 53 -3.18 -12.32 9.90
N HIS A 54 -4.37 -12.46 9.31
CA HIS A 54 -4.57 -13.34 8.15
C HIS A 54 -4.32 -12.59 6.85
N THR A 55 -3.30 -13.02 6.10
CA THR A 55 -2.87 -12.37 4.85
C THR A 55 -3.99 -12.23 3.82
N HIS A 56 -4.93 -13.18 3.72
CA HIS A 56 -6.03 -13.15 2.75
C HIS A 56 -7.13 -12.11 3.07
N HIS A 57 -7.16 -11.58 4.31
CA HIS A 57 -7.98 -10.42 4.67
C HIS A 57 -7.33 -9.11 4.19
N ILE A 58 -6.00 -9.04 4.27
CA ILE A 58 -5.21 -7.84 3.95
C ILE A 58 -4.98 -7.74 2.43
N LEU A 59 -4.66 -8.86 1.78
CA LEU A 59 -4.28 -8.92 0.37
C LEU A 59 -5.26 -9.77 -0.42
N LYS A 60 -5.93 -9.13 -1.40
CA LYS A 60 -6.81 -9.81 -2.37
C LYS A 60 -6.05 -10.11 -3.66
N LEU A 61 -5.28 -11.19 -3.66
CA LEU A 61 -4.40 -11.60 -4.76
C LEU A 61 -5.12 -11.66 -6.13
N SER A 62 -6.35 -12.18 -6.19
CA SER A 62 -7.10 -12.27 -7.46
C SER A 62 -7.43 -10.90 -8.06
N LYS A 63 -7.65 -9.87 -7.22
CA LYS A 63 -7.88 -8.50 -7.69
C LYS A 63 -6.60 -7.93 -8.30
N LEU A 64 -5.49 -8.04 -7.56
CA LEU A 64 -4.18 -7.59 -8.02
C LEU A 64 -3.76 -8.27 -9.33
N GLN A 65 -3.98 -9.58 -9.44
CA GLN A 65 -3.69 -10.31 -10.68
C GLN A 65 -4.56 -9.84 -11.85
N GLY A 66 -5.82 -9.52 -11.60
CA GLY A 66 -6.73 -8.97 -12.61
C GLY A 66 -6.29 -7.58 -13.09
N GLU A 67 -5.82 -6.74 -12.17
CA GLU A 67 -5.27 -5.42 -12.49
C GLU A 67 -3.98 -5.53 -13.31
N GLN A 68 -3.07 -6.41 -12.91
CA GLN A 68 -1.82 -6.64 -13.65
C GLN A 68 -2.08 -7.05 -15.10
N LYS A 69 -3.00 -8.00 -15.34
CA LYS A 69 -3.35 -8.43 -16.70
C LYS A 69 -3.88 -7.28 -17.58
N LYS A 70 -4.61 -6.33 -17.00
CA LYS A 70 -5.08 -5.15 -17.74
C LYS A 70 -3.92 -4.22 -18.10
N ILE A 71 -3.00 -4.02 -17.17
CA ILE A 71 -1.77 -3.23 -17.39
C ILE A 71 -0.94 -3.88 -18.50
N ASP A 72 -0.68 -5.18 -18.41
CA ASP A 72 0.11 -5.92 -19.41
C ASP A 72 -0.50 -5.79 -20.81
N LYS A 73 -1.84 -5.83 -20.92
CA LYS A 73 -2.56 -5.63 -22.18
C LYS A 73 -2.34 -4.22 -22.73
N ILE A 74 -2.48 -3.19 -21.88
CA ILE A 74 -2.27 -1.79 -22.27
C ILE A 74 -0.83 -1.57 -22.72
N GLU A 75 0.16 -2.10 -21.99
CA GLU A 75 1.57 -1.99 -22.34
C GLU A 75 1.89 -2.64 -23.68
N TYR A 76 1.31 -3.82 -23.93
CA TYR A 76 1.44 -4.50 -25.22
C TYR A 76 0.86 -3.64 -26.36
N GLU A 77 -0.35 -3.11 -26.21
CA GLU A 77 -1.01 -2.25 -27.20
C GLU A 77 -0.23 -0.94 -27.43
N ASN A 78 0.28 -0.33 -26.37
CA ASN A 78 1.11 0.87 -26.44
C ASN A 78 2.41 0.61 -27.22
N LYS A 79 3.06 -0.54 -27.02
CA LYS A 79 4.25 -0.91 -27.79
C LYS A 79 3.95 -1.05 -29.28
N GLN A 80 2.81 -1.66 -29.63
CA GLN A 80 2.37 -1.76 -31.03
C GLN A 80 2.08 -0.38 -31.63
N LEU A 81 1.44 0.50 -30.87
CA LEU A 81 1.13 1.86 -31.30
C LEU A 81 2.41 2.68 -31.53
N CYS A 82 3.35 2.63 -30.59
CA CYS A 82 4.65 3.29 -30.72
C CYS A 82 5.39 2.83 -31.97
N GLN A 83 5.38 1.53 -32.27
CA GLN A 83 5.99 1.01 -33.49
C GLN A 83 5.32 1.57 -34.76
N LYS A 84 3.98 1.64 -34.79
CA LYS A 84 3.23 2.22 -35.92
C LYS A 84 3.55 3.71 -36.10
N ILE A 85 3.61 4.46 -35.01
CA ILE A 85 3.97 5.88 -35.01
C ILE A 85 5.40 6.06 -35.55
N ALA A 86 6.37 5.31 -35.03
CA ALA A 86 7.75 5.36 -35.52
C ALA A 86 7.86 5.03 -37.02
N ASN A 87 7.13 4.02 -37.49
CA ASN A 87 7.10 3.66 -38.90
C ASN A 87 6.51 4.78 -39.76
N ALA A 88 5.43 5.42 -39.31
CA ALA A 88 4.81 6.56 -39.98
C ALA A 88 5.74 7.79 -40.03
N HIS A 89 6.50 8.04 -38.97
CA HIS A 89 7.50 9.13 -38.93
C HIS A 89 8.72 8.86 -39.80
N ARG A 90 9.16 7.61 -39.93
CA ARG A 90 10.39 7.25 -40.66
C ARG A 90 10.20 7.22 -42.18
N GLY A 91 9.01 6.84 -42.66
CA GLY A 91 8.70 6.78 -44.08
C GLY A 91 8.23 8.13 -44.64
N PRO A 92 8.48 8.43 -45.93
CA PRO A 92 7.75 9.51 -46.60
C PRO A 92 6.26 9.19 -46.53
N ALA A 93 5.42 10.19 -46.19
CA ALA A 93 3.97 10.03 -46.09
C ALA A 93 3.42 9.44 -47.41
N LYS A 94 3.20 8.12 -47.43
CA LYS A 94 2.65 7.41 -48.58
C LYS A 94 1.14 7.42 -48.42
N VAL A 95 0.47 8.18 -49.26
CA VAL A 95 -0.98 8.17 -49.36
C VAL A 95 -1.37 6.90 -50.12
N ASP A 96 -2.06 5.97 -49.44
CA ASP A 96 -2.52 4.70 -50.04
C ASP A 96 -3.63 4.92 -51.08
N CYS A 97 -4.33 6.06 -51.03
CA CYS A 97 -5.38 6.42 -51.98
C CYS A 97 -4.84 7.25 -53.16
N TRP A 98 -4.02 6.63 -54.00
CA TRP A 98 -4.05 7.04 -55.40
C TRP A 98 -5.32 6.44 -56.01
N ASN A 99 -6.44 7.15 -55.89
CA ASN A 99 -7.62 6.80 -56.67
C ASN A 99 -7.20 6.85 -58.14
N GLU A 100 -7.12 5.69 -58.79
CA GLU A 100 -7.10 5.61 -60.26
C GLU A 100 -8.41 6.19 -60.74
N TYR A 101 -8.41 7.50 -60.98
CA TYR A 101 -9.53 8.18 -61.57
C TYR A 101 -9.71 7.63 -62.99
N PHE A 102 -10.63 6.68 -63.15
CA PHE A 102 -11.12 6.27 -64.45
C PHE A 102 -12.11 7.33 -64.93
N PRO A 103 -11.80 8.13 -65.96
CA PRO A 103 -12.74 9.11 -66.47
C PRO A 103 -14.01 8.40 -66.96
N LYS A 104 -15.16 8.81 -66.40
CA LYS A 104 -16.48 8.35 -66.85
C LYS A 104 -16.69 8.77 -68.30
N ARG A 105 -17.14 7.83 -69.14
CA ARG A 105 -17.22 7.99 -70.60
C ARG A 105 -18.50 8.76 -70.97
N GLU A 106 -18.33 9.90 -71.63
CA GLU A 106 -19.32 10.43 -72.58
C GLU A 106 -18.55 10.66 -73.90
N GLY A 107 -18.93 9.97 -74.97
CA GLY A 107 -18.35 10.15 -76.31
C GLY A 107 -16.91 9.66 -76.47
N GLY A 108 -16.76 8.44 -77.01
CA GLY A 108 -15.47 7.74 -77.11
C GLY A 108 -14.31 8.53 -77.70
N LYS A 109 -13.24 8.71 -76.90
CA LYS A 109 -11.81 8.72 -77.29
C LYS A 109 -10.95 8.64 -76.02
N LYS A 110 -10.08 7.61 -75.92
CA LYS A 110 -9.18 7.42 -74.78
C LYS A 110 -8.08 8.50 -74.82
N ARG A 111 -8.00 9.38 -73.81
CA ARG A 111 -6.78 10.18 -73.56
C ARG A 111 -5.91 9.42 -72.55
N PRO A 112 -4.59 9.26 -72.79
CA PRO A 112 -3.72 8.57 -71.84
C PRO A 112 -3.65 9.38 -70.53
N ALA A 113 -3.67 8.67 -69.40
CA ALA A 113 -3.66 9.19 -68.01
C ALA A 113 -2.37 9.92 -67.60
N ARG A 114 -1.75 10.66 -68.53
CA ARG A 114 -0.50 11.40 -68.34
C ARG A 114 -0.71 12.79 -67.70
N ASN A 115 -1.94 13.33 -67.76
CA ASN A 115 -2.23 14.69 -67.33
C ASN A 115 -2.48 14.85 -65.81
N SER A 116 -2.99 13.84 -65.11
CA SER A 116 -3.29 13.94 -63.67
C SER A 116 -2.01 14.13 -62.82
N ARG A 117 -0.92 13.45 -63.19
CA ARG A 117 0.39 13.59 -62.52
C ARG A 117 1.01 15.00 -62.64
N ARG A 118 0.67 15.76 -63.70
CA ARG A 118 1.22 17.09 -63.96
C ARG A 118 0.50 18.18 -63.17
N TYR A 119 -0.82 18.06 -63.00
CA TYR A 119 -1.60 19.03 -62.24
C TYR A 119 -1.22 19.04 -60.75
N ILE A 120 -1.07 17.86 -60.13
CA ILE A 120 -0.81 17.76 -58.68
C ILE A 120 0.57 18.34 -58.30
N ARG A 121 1.63 18.09 -59.09
CA ARG A 121 2.98 18.63 -58.84
C ARG A 121 3.06 20.14 -58.94
N ASN A 122 2.20 20.77 -59.74
CA ASN A 122 2.20 22.23 -59.88
C ASN A 122 1.53 22.87 -58.66
N THR A 123 0.41 22.32 -58.17
CA THR A 123 -0.28 22.83 -56.96
C THR A 123 0.57 22.74 -55.70
N THR A 124 1.30 21.65 -55.46
CA THR A 124 2.17 21.55 -54.27
C THR A 124 3.39 22.48 -54.35
N ARG A 125 3.81 22.88 -55.55
CA ARG A 125 4.88 23.87 -55.73
C ARG A 125 4.46 25.29 -55.35
N TYR A 126 3.19 25.66 -55.57
CA TYR A 126 2.68 26.99 -55.18
C TYR A 126 2.33 27.10 -53.69
N LEU A 127 2.04 25.99 -53.02
CA LEU A 127 1.66 25.97 -51.59
C LEU A 127 2.85 25.90 -50.63
N LEU A 128 4.05 25.56 -51.13
CA LEU A 128 5.29 25.45 -50.34
C LEU A 128 6.29 26.58 -50.63
N SER A 129 5.92 27.57 -51.44
CA SER A 129 6.68 28.81 -51.56
C SER A 129 6.45 29.64 -50.29
N PRO A 130 7.48 29.90 -49.47
CA PRO A 130 7.35 30.85 -48.38
C PRO A 130 7.02 32.21 -48.99
N ASN A 131 5.92 32.83 -48.57
CA ASN A 131 5.76 34.27 -48.74
C ASN A 131 6.97 34.92 -48.05
N GLN A 132 7.73 35.73 -48.79
CA GLN A 132 8.79 36.59 -48.23
C GLN A 132 8.24 37.48 -47.12
#